data_AF-A1ZSU9-F1
#
_entry.id   AF-A1ZSU9-F1
#
_cell.length_a   1.000
_cell.length_b   1.000
_cell.length_c   1.000
_cell.angle_alpha   90.00
_cell.angle_beta   90.00
_cell.angle_gamma   90.00
#
_symmetry.space_group_name_H-M   'P 1'
#
loop_
_entity.id
_entity.type
_entity.pdbx_description
1 polymer ?
#
loop_
_entity_poly.entity_id
_entity_poly.type
_entity_poly.pdbx_seq_one_letter_code
_entity_poly.pdbx_strand_id
1 'polypeptide(L)'
;MELKDTQVLDKQSVLALFDKQPDFLVHLIANQYPINGDLLYTYQNQWDWHFLSENKDLNWSMVMLDQYRNKWDWGLSMNSGFPWSLELLEKYENGWDWGFLSLNAGLPWNEALLDKYANRWDWAFLSMNSGLPWSEEFLLKHEDKWDWVNLSMNSGLPWSLVFFEKYLPRWDWDYLSTNVGLPWDEDFFETYIDHWNWRKISNNRGVPWNKLFFKQYFGKWDWQKLSENPGLHWSEQMFEAYIEKWHWSKLSENPGLPWSWEFLMKYEKKWSWNDLKTNTGVYQHIFENTLNDDLVHEIMAKYKALTYSVDDW
;
A
#
# COMPACT_ATOMS: atom_id res chain seq x y z
N MET A 1 3.12 24.39 -22.42
CA MET A 1 2.78 23.20 -21.62
C MET A 1 1.80 22.42 -22.46
N GLU A 2 2.34 21.63 -23.39
CA GLU A 2 1.51 20.81 -24.29
C GLU A 2 0.98 19.63 -23.49
N LEU A 3 -0.34 19.49 -23.46
CA LEU A 3 -1.03 18.26 -23.10
C LEU A 3 -0.50 17.19 -24.05
N LYS A 4 0.37 16.30 -23.56
CA LYS A 4 0.58 15.03 -24.27
C LYS A 4 -0.77 14.33 -24.27
N ASP A 5 -1.32 14.09 -25.47
CA ASP A 5 -2.44 13.20 -25.69
C ASP A 5 -2.20 11.92 -24.88
N THR A 6 -2.94 11.75 -23.78
CA THR A 6 -3.02 10.46 -23.09
C THR A 6 -3.72 9.54 -24.05
N GLN A 7 -2.95 8.73 -24.76
CA GLN A 7 -3.49 7.66 -25.60
C GLN A 7 -4.31 6.76 -24.67
N VAL A 8 -5.63 6.86 -24.78
CA VAL A 8 -6.56 6.01 -24.03
C VAL A 8 -6.32 4.59 -24.51
N LEU A 9 -5.88 3.71 -23.62
CA LEU A 9 -5.73 2.29 -23.90
C LEU A 9 -7.06 1.76 -24.41
N ASP A 10 -7.08 1.18 -25.61
CA ASP A 10 -8.31 0.70 -26.22
C ASP A 10 -8.70 -0.69 -25.69
N LYS A 11 -10.00 -0.99 -25.79
CA LYS A 11 -10.58 -2.27 -25.36
C LYS A 11 -9.89 -3.48 -26.01
N GLN A 12 -9.52 -3.42 -27.29
CA GLN A 12 -8.92 -4.57 -27.99
C GLN A 12 -7.53 -4.85 -27.44
N SER A 13 -6.76 -3.82 -27.12
CA SER A 13 -5.45 -3.97 -26.47
C SER A 13 -5.57 -4.63 -25.09
N VAL A 14 -6.58 -4.27 -24.28
CA VAL A 14 -6.83 -4.93 -22.98
C VAL A 14 -7.20 -6.40 -23.17
N LEU A 15 -8.08 -6.72 -24.12
CA LEU A 15 -8.48 -8.10 -24.40
C LEU A 15 -7.32 -8.93 -24.97
N ALA A 16 -6.46 -8.35 -25.80
CA ALA A 16 -5.26 -9.01 -26.30
C ALA A 16 -4.25 -9.27 -25.18
N LEU A 17 -4.16 -8.39 -24.18
CA LEU A 17 -3.35 -8.64 -22.99
C LEU A 17 -3.97 -9.76 -22.14
N PHE A 18 -5.29 -9.77 -21.97
CA PHE A 18 -5.99 -10.85 -21.28
C PHE A 18 -5.68 -12.22 -21.91
N ASP A 19 -5.70 -12.33 -23.24
CA ASP A 19 -5.40 -13.59 -23.93
C ASP A 19 -3.97 -14.09 -23.66
N LYS A 20 -3.03 -13.19 -23.34
CA LYS A 20 -1.64 -13.53 -22.97
C LYS A 20 -1.44 -13.74 -21.47
N GLN A 21 -2.14 -12.96 -20.65
CA GLN A 21 -1.92 -12.84 -19.20
C GLN A 21 -3.28 -12.78 -18.44
N PRO A 22 -4.09 -13.86 -18.50
CA PRO A 22 -5.45 -13.84 -17.97
C PRO A 22 -5.46 -13.66 -16.44
N ASP A 23 -4.59 -14.37 -15.73
CA ASP A 23 -4.49 -14.26 -14.27
C ASP A 23 -4.03 -12.87 -13.85
N PHE A 24 -3.13 -12.22 -14.60
CA PHE A 24 -2.70 -10.86 -14.27
C PHE A 24 -3.89 -9.91 -14.19
N LEU A 25 -4.70 -9.89 -15.26
CA LEU A 25 -5.76 -8.90 -15.40
C LEU A 25 -6.90 -9.15 -14.42
N VAL A 26 -7.26 -10.41 -14.17
CA VAL A 26 -8.32 -10.76 -13.22
C VAL A 26 -7.94 -10.40 -11.79
N HIS A 27 -6.69 -10.66 -11.39
CA HIS A 27 -6.23 -10.31 -10.05
C HIS A 27 -6.09 -8.79 -9.89
N LEU A 28 -5.65 -8.06 -10.93
CA LEU A 28 -5.63 -6.60 -10.93
C LEU A 28 -7.05 -6.02 -10.74
N ILE A 29 -8.05 -6.59 -11.44
CA ILE A 29 -9.45 -6.18 -11.26
C ILE A 29 -9.93 -6.48 -9.83
N ALA A 30 -9.67 -7.68 -9.30
CA ALA A 30 -10.12 -8.08 -7.98
C ALA A 30 -9.58 -7.17 -6.86
N ASN A 31 -8.33 -6.71 -6.98
CA ASN A 31 -7.68 -5.92 -5.95
C ASN A 31 -7.92 -4.41 -6.05
N GLN A 32 -8.19 -3.86 -7.24
CA GLN A 32 -8.24 -2.40 -7.43
C GLN A 32 -9.52 -1.86 -8.12
N TYR A 33 -10.33 -2.70 -8.77
CA TYR A 33 -11.57 -2.22 -9.39
C TYR A 33 -12.68 -2.06 -8.34
N PRO A 34 -13.53 -1.01 -8.42
CA PRO A 34 -14.66 -0.81 -7.50
C PRO A 34 -15.78 -1.84 -7.78
N ILE A 35 -15.63 -3.04 -7.23
CA ILE A 35 -16.58 -4.14 -7.41
C ILE A 35 -17.87 -3.84 -6.64
N ASN A 36 -18.99 -3.78 -7.38
CA ASN A 36 -20.33 -3.61 -6.80
C ASN A 36 -20.96 -4.97 -6.42
N GLY A 37 -22.14 -4.91 -5.78
CA GLY A 37 -22.86 -6.11 -5.33
C GLY A 37 -23.24 -7.08 -6.46
N ASP A 38 -23.57 -6.58 -7.65
CA ASP A 38 -23.97 -7.40 -8.79
C ASP A 38 -22.77 -8.16 -9.38
N LEU A 39 -21.61 -7.50 -9.52
CA LEU A 39 -20.36 -8.15 -9.95
C LEU A 39 -19.89 -9.18 -8.92
N LEU A 40 -19.94 -8.82 -7.62
CA LEU A 40 -19.57 -9.73 -6.55
C LEU A 40 -20.46 -10.98 -6.55
N TYR A 41 -21.78 -10.79 -6.65
CA TYR A 41 -22.75 -11.88 -6.68
C TYR A 41 -22.60 -12.77 -7.91
N THR A 42 -22.51 -12.17 -9.09
CA THR A 42 -22.45 -12.88 -10.38
C THR A 42 -21.23 -13.79 -10.48
N TYR A 43 -20.08 -13.31 -9.98
CA TYR A 43 -18.80 -14.01 -10.10
C TYR A 43 -18.24 -14.50 -8.75
N GLN A 44 -19.11 -14.73 -7.77
CA GLN A 44 -18.75 -15.09 -6.38
C GLN A 44 -17.84 -16.33 -6.20
N ASN A 45 -17.74 -17.17 -7.23
CA ASN A 45 -16.89 -18.39 -7.23
C ASN A 45 -15.62 -18.21 -8.08
N GLN A 46 -15.44 -17.05 -8.72
CA GLN A 46 -14.25 -16.70 -9.49
C GLN A 46 -13.37 -15.70 -8.73
N TRP A 47 -13.95 -14.97 -7.78
CA TRP A 47 -13.19 -14.09 -6.92
C TRP A 47 -12.36 -14.86 -5.91
N ASP A 48 -11.14 -14.38 -5.70
CA ASP A 48 -10.36 -14.68 -4.52
C ASP A 48 -10.85 -13.78 -3.37
N TRP A 49 -11.46 -14.40 -2.36
CA TRP A 49 -12.05 -13.69 -1.22
C TRP A 49 -11.01 -13.10 -0.28
N HIS A 50 -9.77 -13.62 -0.27
CA HIS A 50 -8.67 -13.00 0.46
C HIS A 50 -8.34 -11.64 -0.14
N PHE A 51 -8.13 -11.58 -1.47
CA PHE A 51 -7.86 -10.31 -2.17
C PHE A 51 -9.02 -9.31 -2.08
N LEU A 52 -10.28 -9.78 -2.18
CA LEU A 52 -11.43 -8.89 -1.97
C LEU A 52 -11.48 -8.31 -0.55
N SER A 53 -11.06 -9.08 0.46
CA SER A 53 -11.04 -8.61 1.87
C SER A 53 -10.00 -7.49 2.08
N GLU A 54 -8.92 -7.49 1.29
CA GLU A 54 -7.88 -6.47 1.32
C GLU A 54 -8.21 -5.22 0.48
N ASN A 55 -9.18 -5.30 -0.43
CA ASN A 55 -9.57 -4.20 -1.30
C ASN A 55 -10.16 -3.02 -0.49
N LYS A 56 -9.48 -1.88 -0.51
CA LYS A 56 -9.86 -0.65 0.22
C LYS A 56 -10.92 0.17 -0.51
N ASP A 57 -11.06 -0.03 -1.81
CA ASP A 57 -11.99 0.68 -2.68
C ASP A 57 -13.26 -0.13 -2.96
N LEU A 58 -13.42 -1.29 -2.30
CA LEU A 58 -14.63 -2.08 -2.37
C LEU A 58 -15.81 -1.28 -1.81
N ASN A 59 -16.95 -1.32 -2.50
CA ASN A 59 -18.17 -0.64 -2.06
C ASN A 59 -18.86 -1.43 -0.94
N TRP A 60 -18.31 -1.32 0.27
CA TRP A 60 -18.77 -2.03 1.46
C TRP A 60 -20.21 -1.69 1.82
N SER A 61 -20.99 -2.71 2.16
CA SER A 61 -22.29 -2.54 2.81
C SER A 61 -22.50 -3.60 3.89
N MET A 62 -23.29 -3.27 4.92
CA MET A 62 -23.62 -4.22 5.98
C MET A 62 -24.33 -5.48 5.44
N VAL A 63 -25.15 -5.32 4.40
CA VAL A 63 -25.83 -6.44 3.73
C VAL A 63 -24.81 -7.38 3.08
N MET A 64 -23.83 -6.83 2.35
CA MET A 64 -22.75 -7.60 1.73
C MET A 64 -21.91 -8.35 2.78
N LEU A 65 -21.60 -7.70 3.90
CA LEU A 65 -20.86 -8.31 5.00
C LEU A 65 -21.58 -9.49 5.62
N ASP A 66 -22.87 -9.31 5.93
CA ASP A 66 -23.68 -10.36 6.53
C ASP A 66 -23.94 -11.51 5.54
N GLN A 67 -24.18 -11.22 4.26
CA GLN A 67 -24.44 -12.22 3.22
C GLN A 67 -23.22 -13.14 2.97
N TYR A 68 -22.01 -12.58 2.97
CA TYR A 68 -20.77 -13.31 2.66
C TYR A 68 -19.88 -13.54 3.88
N ARG A 69 -20.47 -13.50 5.08
CA ARG A 69 -19.76 -13.57 6.37
C ARG A 69 -18.75 -14.71 6.49
N ASN A 70 -19.06 -15.87 5.92
CA ASN A 70 -18.21 -17.06 5.99
C ASN A 70 -17.18 -17.15 4.85
N LYS A 71 -17.22 -16.21 3.90
CA LYS A 71 -16.27 -16.12 2.78
C LYS A 71 -15.20 -15.07 3.03
N TRP A 72 -15.51 -14.00 3.76
CA TRP A 72 -14.55 -12.96 4.11
C TRP A 72 -13.39 -13.52 4.96
N ASP A 73 -12.19 -13.05 4.65
CA ASP A 73 -11.05 -13.19 5.53
C ASP A 73 -11.14 -12.13 6.64
N TRP A 74 -11.13 -12.53 7.91
CA TRP A 74 -11.20 -11.61 9.05
C TRP A 74 -9.91 -10.80 9.28
N GLY A 75 -8.90 -10.99 8.42
CA GLY A 75 -7.88 -9.99 8.11
C GLY A 75 -8.43 -8.60 7.75
N LEU A 76 -9.75 -8.47 7.51
CA LEU A 76 -10.52 -7.21 7.53
C LEU A 76 -10.14 -6.28 8.69
N SER A 77 -9.72 -6.80 9.83
CA SER A 77 -9.20 -6.02 10.96
C SER A 77 -8.07 -5.04 10.57
N MET A 78 -7.30 -5.32 9.50
CA MET A 78 -6.27 -4.43 8.95
C MET A 78 -6.78 -3.48 7.86
N ASN A 79 -7.99 -3.66 7.36
CA ASN A 79 -8.50 -2.87 6.24
C ASN A 79 -8.86 -1.46 6.73
N SER A 80 -8.05 -0.47 6.37
CA SER A 80 -8.24 0.95 6.73
C SER A 80 -9.30 1.67 5.90
N GLY A 81 -9.70 1.11 4.74
CA GLY A 81 -10.80 1.60 3.92
C GLY A 81 -12.16 1.03 4.32
N PHE A 82 -12.19 0.13 5.30
CA PHE A 82 -13.41 -0.45 5.84
C PHE A 82 -14.27 0.62 6.54
N PRO A 83 -15.62 0.55 6.49
CA PRO A 83 -16.50 1.55 7.08
C PRO A 83 -16.58 1.42 8.60
N TRP A 84 -15.46 1.63 9.29
CA TRP A 84 -15.35 1.48 10.74
C TRP A 84 -16.30 2.42 11.47
N SER A 85 -17.02 1.85 12.44
CA SER A 85 -17.83 2.59 13.40
C SER A 85 -17.77 1.89 14.75
N LEU A 86 -18.10 2.61 15.82
CA LEU A 86 -18.17 2.00 17.14
C LEU A 86 -19.21 0.87 17.19
N GLU A 87 -20.37 1.05 16.53
CA GLU A 87 -21.41 0.02 16.42
C GLU A 87 -20.89 -1.25 15.75
N LEU A 88 -20.08 -1.12 14.70
CA LEU A 88 -19.49 -2.25 13.97
C LEU A 88 -18.47 -3.01 14.83
N LEU A 89 -17.64 -2.27 15.57
CA LEU A 89 -16.69 -2.85 16.52
C LEU A 89 -17.42 -3.62 17.62
N GLU A 90 -18.51 -3.07 18.15
CA GLU A 90 -19.35 -3.72 19.17
C GLU A 90 -20.08 -4.95 18.61
N LYS A 91 -20.69 -4.85 17.42
CA LYS A 91 -21.47 -5.94 16.81
C LYS A 91 -20.64 -7.21 16.60
N TYR A 92 -19.38 -7.06 16.20
CA TYR A 92 -18.47 -8.16 15.92
C TYR A 92 -17.28 -8.20 16.89
N GLU A 93 -17.47 -7.71 18.11
CA GLU A 93 -16.42 -7.52 19.12
C GLU A 93 -15.50 -8.75 19.34
N ASN A 94 -16.08 -9.95 19.31
CA ASN A 94 -15.34 -11.22 19.51
C ASN A 94 -14.80 -11.83 18.20
N GLY A 95 -15.15 -11.27 17.05
CA GLY A 95 -14.69 -11.72 15.73
C GLY A 95 -13.47 -10.95 15.22
N TRP A 96 -13.16 -9.80 15.81
CA TRP A 96 -12.02 -9.00 15.41
C TRP A 96 -10.70 -9.50 15.96
N ASP A 97 -9.64 -9.39 15.15
CA ASP A 97 -8.27 -9.52 15.62
C ASP A 97 -7.82 -8.18 16.21
N TRP A 98 -7.73 -8.12 17.54
CA TRP A 98 -7.38 -6.90 18.25
C TRP A 98 -5.93 -6.44 18.05
N GLY A 99 -5.02 -7.35 17.70
CA GLY A 99 -3.66 -7.00 17.32
C GLY A 99 -3.67 -6.23 15.99
N PHE A 100 -4.34 -6.78 14.99
CA PHE A 100 -4.48 -6.11 13.70
C PHE A 100 -5.29 -4.81 13.75
N LEU A 101 -6.35 -4.75 14.58
CA LEU A 101 -7.04 -3.49 14.84
C LEU A 101 -6.11 -2.45 15.49
N SER A 102 -5.20 -2.86 16.37
CA SER A 102 -4.23 -1.94 16.99
C SER A 102 -3.32 -1.24 15.97
N LEU A 103 -3.05 -1.87 14.81
CA LEU A 103 -2.31 -1.27 13.70
C LEU A 103 -3.18 -0.43 12.74
N ASN A 104 -4.51 -0.54 12.84
CA ASN A 104 -5.40 0.02 11.83
C ASN A 104 -5.61 1.52 12.04
N ALA A 105 -5.09 2.34 11.12
CA ALA A 105 -5.23 3.80 11.17
C ALA A 105 -6.64 4.31 10.76
N GLY A 106 -7.50 3.46 10.20
CA GLY A 106 -8.84 3.81 9.74
C GLY A 106 -9.93 3.72 10.81
N LEU A 107 -9.59 3.24 12.02
CA LEU A 107 -10.51 3.23 13.15
C LEU A 107 -10.86 4.66 13.61
N PRO A 108 -12.05 4.87 14.22
CA PRO A 108 -12.46 6.16 14.75
C PRO A 108 -11.75 6.45 16.09
N TRP A 109 -10.42 6.54 16.05
CA TRP A 109 -9.59 6.69 17.23
C TRP A 109 -9.93 7.94 18.03
N ASN A 110 -10.09 7.71 19.33
CA ASN A 110 -10.17 8.74 20.36
C ASN A 110 -9.81 8.09 21.70
N GLU A 111 -9.55 8.90 22.72
CA GLU A 111 -9.18 8.39 24.05
C GLU A 111 -10.25 7.45 24.64
N ALA A 112 -11.54 7.73 24.43
CA ALA A 112 -12.62 6.89 24.96
C ALA A 112 -12.63 5.48 24.34
N LEU A 113 -12.33 5.36 23.03
CA LEU A 113 -12.18 4.06 22.37
C LEU A 113 -10.98 3.28 22.92
N LEU A 114 -9.87 3.97 23.14
CA LEU A 114 -8.66 3.38 23.71
C LEU A 114 -8.94 2.86 25.13
N ASP A 115 -9.55 3.69 25.97
CA ASP A 115 -9.88 3.37 27.36
C ASP A 115 -10.92 2.24 27.47
N LYS A 116 -11.95 2.24 26.61
CA LYS A 116 -13.01 1.21 26.61
C LYS A 116 -12.45 -0.20 26.40
N TYR A 117 -11.43 -0.33 25.54
CA TYR A 117 -10.82 -1.61 25.18
C TYR A 117 -9.35 -1.71 25.62
N ALA A 118 -8.96 -0.99 26.69
CA ALA A 118 -7.56 -0.84 27.11
C ALA A 118 -6.80 -2.16 27.32
N ASN A 119 -7.49 -3.24 27.70
CA ASN A 119 -6.91 -4.57 27.95
C ASN A 119 -6.87 -5.47 26.70
N ARG A 120 -7.37 -4.98 25.56
CA ARG A 120 -7.50 -5.73 24.31
C ARG A 120 -6.49 -5.26 23.27
N TRP A 121 -6.13 -3.99 23.33
CA TRP A 121 -5.14 -3.41 22.44
C TRP A 121 -3.73 -3.96 22.69
N ASP A 122 -3.01 -4.17 21.59
CA ASP A 122 -1.59 -4.43 21.60
C ASP A 122 -0.86 -3.08 21.56
N TRP A 123 -0.19 -2.73 22.66
CA TRP A 123 0.47 -1.43 22.79
C TRP A 123 1.72 -1.29 21.93
N ALA A 124 2.38 -2.39 21.56
CA ALA A 124 3.50 -2.36 20.62
C ALA A 124 2.99 -1.99 19.22
N PHE A 125 1.87 -2.58 18.80
CA PHE A 125 1.21 -2.25 17.54
C PHE A 125 0.54 -0.86 17.55
N LEU A 126 -0.09 -0.44 18.64
CA LEU A 126 -0.58 0.94 18.77
C LEU A 126 0.58 1.95 18.63
N SER A 127 1.77 1.63 19.13
CA SER A 127 2.95 2.49 18.99
C SER A 127 3.37 2.70 17.53
N MET A 128 3.01 1.78 16.63
CA MET A 128 3.24 1.93 15.17
C MET A 128 2.11 2.67 14.45
N ASN A 129 0.95 2.84 15.09
CA ASN A 129 -0.27 3.33 14.45
C ASN A 129 -0.23 4.85 14.27
N SER A 130 -0.16 5.32 13.02
CA SER A 130 -0.14 6.76 12.71
C SER A 130 -1.50 7.44 12.78
N GLY A 131 -2.60 6.69 12.91
CA GLY A 131 -3.97 7.19 13.00
C GLY A 131 -4.43 7.55 14.41
N LEU A 132 -3.61 7.27 15.44
CA LEU A 132 -3.91 7.71 16.81
C LEU A 132 -3.81 9.24 16.94
N PRO A 133 -4.52 9.85 17.90
CA PRO A 133 -4.50 11.30 18.13
C PRO A 133 -3.20 11.72 18.85
N TRP A 134 -2.06 11.55 18.18
CA TRP A 134 -0.75 11.82 18.74
C TRP A 134 -0.61 13.29 19.12
N SER A 135 -0.32 13.52 20.39
CA SER A 135 0.25 14.75 20.92
C SER A 135 1.32 14.37 21.94
N GLU A 136 2.15 15.33 22.34
CA GLU A 136 3.11 15.07 23.40
C GLU A 136 2.40 14.76 24.73
N GLU A 137 1.27 15.41 25.02
CA GLU A 137 0.44 15.13 26.20
C GLU A 137 -0.14 13.70 26.16
N PHE A 138 -0.63 13.26 25.00
CA PHE A 138 -1.15 11.90 24.81
C PHE A 138 -0.05 10.84 24.99
N LEU A 139 1.16 11.11 24.47
CA LEU A 139 2.33 10.25 24.65
C LEU A 139 2.68 10.11 26.14
N LEU A 140 2.71 11.23 26.87
CA LEU A 140 3.04 11.27 28.30
C LEU A 140 1.99 10.58 29.18
N LYS A 141 0.70 10.67 28.82
CA LYS A 141 -0.40 10.02 29.58
C LYS A 141 -0.24 8.50 29.68
N HIS A 142 0.40 7.88 28.69
CA HIS A 142 0.61 6.42 28.61
C HIS A 142 2.08 6.05 28.40
N GLU A 143 3.02 6.88 28.90
CA GLU A 143 4.45 6.75 28.64
C GLU A 143 5.02 5.36 28.93
N ASP A 144 4.52 4.71 29.98
CA ASP A 144 4.96 3.40 30.46
C ASP A 144 4.52 2.23 29.55
N LYS A 145 3.57 2.48 28.64
CA LYS A 145 3.00 1.45 27.75
C LYS A 145 3.56 1.49 26.35
N TRP A 146 4.07 2.65 25.91
CA TRP A 146 4.55 2.79 24.54
C TRP A 146 5.86 2.07 24.31
N ASP A 147 5.95 1.42 23.16
CA ASP A 147 7.18 0.81 22.67
C ASP A 147 7.94 1.84 21.84
N TRP A 148 9.04 2.35 22.39
CA TRP A 148 9.86 3.38 21.75
C TRP A 148 10.55 2.93 20.46
N VAL A 149 10.82 1.64 20.30
CA VAL A 149 11.34 1.09 19.04
C VAL A 149 10.29 1.24 17.94
N ASN A 150 9.04 0.87 18.26
CA ASN A 150 7.91 1.00 17.34
C ASN A 150 7.46 2.45 17.12
N LEU A 151 7.56 3.32 18.13
CA LEU A 151 7.34 4.76 17.97
C LEU A 151 8.35 5.39 17.00
N SER A 152 9.58 4.85 16.94
CA SER A 152 10.63 5.38 16.06
C SER A 152 10.27 5.29 14.58
N MET A 153 9.40 4.36 14.17
CA MET A 153 8.87 4.28 12.80
C MET A 153 7.53 4.99 12.59
N ASN A 154 6.90 5.50 13.65
CA ASN A 154 5.59 6.09 13.57
C ASN A 154 5.65 7.48 12.92
N SER A 155 5.03 7.64 11.76
CA SER A 155 4.99 8.91 11.03
C SER A 155 3.93 9.89 11.54
N GLY A 156 3.01 9.45 12.41
CA GLY A 156 1.94 10.27 12.98
C GLY A 156 2.33 11.04 14.24
N LEU A 157 3.52 10.79 14.80
CA LEU A 157 4.01 11.55 15.94
C LEU A 157 4.22 13.04 15.60
N PRO A 158 4.19 13.95 16.60
CA PRO A 158 4.38 15.38 16.40
C PRO A 158 5.86 15.73 16.16
N TRP A 159 6.43 15.19 15.09
CA TRP A 159 7.84 15.34 14.76
C TRP A 159 8.22 16.81 14.59
N SER A 160 9.22 17.20 15.36
CA SER A 160 9.96 18.46 15.23
C SER A 160 11.39 18.19 15.71
N LEU A 161 12.36 19.03 15.35
CA LEU A 161 13.72 18.87 15.85
C LEU A 161 13.75 18.87 17.39
N VAL A 162 12.98 19.78 18.02
CA VAL A 162 12.87 19.87 19.48
C VAL A 162 12.29 18.59 20.10
N PHE A 163 11.21 18.04 19.54
CA PHE A 163 10.62 16.78 20.00
C PHE A 163 11.58 15.60 19.82
N PHE A 164 12.23 15.52 18.65
CA PHE A 164 13.19 14.48 18.32
C PHE A 164 14.37 14.48 19.31
N GLU A 165 15.00 15.64 19.51
CA GLU A 165 16.16 15.80 20.41
C GLU A 165 15.81 15.50 21.87
N LYS A 166 14.61 15.90 22.32
CA LYS A 166 14.13 15.63 23.68
C LYS A 166 14.15 14.14 24.04
N TYR A 167 13.83 13.27 23.08
CA TYR A 167 13.77 11.82 23.27
C TYR A 167 14.88 11.06 22.54
N LEU A 168 15.93 11.75 22.09
CA LEU A 168 17.02 11.19 21.27
C LEU A 168 17.57 9.84 21.78
N PRO A 169 17.83 9.63 23.09
CA PRO A 169 18.39 8.36 23.57
C PRO A 169 17.41 7.18 23.51
N ARG A 170 16.11 7.43 23.30
CA ARG A 170 15.06 6.41 23.24
C ARG A 170 14.77 5.95 21.82
N TRP A 171 15.17 6.72 20.82
CA TRP A 171 14.88 6.38 19.44
C TRP A 171 15.79 5.26 18.93
N ASP A 172 15.18 4.37 18.15
CA ASP A 172 15.90 3.38 17.38
C ASP A 172 16.21 3.95 15.99
N TRP A 173 17.49 4.21 15.73
CA TRP A 173 17.98 4.77 14.46
C TRP A 173 17.63 3.93 13.24
N ASP A 174 17.55 2.62 13.45
CA ASP A 174 17.26 1.67 12.41
C ASP A 174 15.78 1.81 12.01
N TYR A 175 14.86 2.00 12.94
CA TYR A 175 13.45 2.29 12.66
C TYR A 175 13.21 3.73 12.20
N LEU A 176 13.91 4.72 12.79
CA LEU A 176 13.88 6.11 12.32
C LEU A 176 14.27 6.23 10.84
N SER A 177 15.22 5.40 10.38
CA SER A 177 15.63 5.38 8.97
C SER A 177 14.50 4.98 8.00
N THR A 178 13.40 4.41 8.49
CA THR A 178 12.19 4.11 7.70
C THR A 178 11.08 5.16 7.85
N ASN A 179 11.22 6.06 8.83
CA ASN A 179 10.17 6.99 9.20
C ASN A 179 10.04 8.10 8.15
N VAL A 180 8.84 8.25 7.60
CA VAL A 180 8.54 9.25 6.56
C VAL A 180 8.09 10.60 7.14
N GLY A 181 7.76 10.65 8.44
CA GLY A 181 7.26 11.85 9.12
C GLY A 181 8.35 12.71 9.79
N LEU A 182 9.61 12.25 9.79
CA LEU A 182 10.73 13.01 10.32
C LEU A 182 10.95 14.32 9.53
N PRO A 183 11.55 15.35 10.16
CA PRO A 183 11.86 16.62 9.51
C PRO A 183 13.08 16.46 8.59
N TRP A 184 12.92 15.80 7.44
CA TRP A 184 13.98 15.45 6.48
C TRP A 184 14.59 16.64 5.72
N ASP A 185 14.91 17.73 6.40
CA ASP A 185 15.77 18.76 5.83
C ASP A 185 17.23 18.31 5.76
N GLU A 186 18.02 19.03 4.95
CA GLU A 186 19.41 18.68 4.67
C GLU A 186 20.26 18.75 5.95
N ASP A 187 20.08 19.79 6.77
CA ASP A 187 20.85 19.96 8.01
C ASP A 187 20.58 18.82 9.01
N PHE A 188 19.31 18.43 9.20
CA PHE A 188 18.90 17.30 10.03
C PHE A 188 19.52 15.99 9.53
N PHE A 189 19.41 15.72 8.22
CA PHE A 189 19.94 14.50 7.63
C PHE A 189 21.47 14.41 7.80
N GLU A 190 22.19 15.48 7.49
CA GLU A 190 23.65 15.57 7.58
C GLU A 190 24.16 15.49 9.02
N THR A 191 23.46 16.12 9.97
CA THR A 191 23.85 16.11 11.39
C THR A 191 23.94 14.69 11.95
N TYR A 192 23.06 13.79 11.49
CA TYR A 192 22.99 12.42 11.97
C TYR A 192 23.39 11.38 10.92
N ILE A 193 24.16 11.80 9.91
CA ILE A 193 24.49 11.00 8.72
C ILE A 193 25.05 9.60 9.00
N ASP A 194 25.84 9.48 10.07
CA ASP A 194 26.51 8.23 10.47
C ASP A 194 25.58 7.25 11.21
N HIS A 195 24.41 7.71 11.66
CA HIS A 195 23.43 6.87 12.33
C HIS A 195 22.44 6.23 11.35
N TRP A 196 22.26 6.81 10.17
CA TRP A 196 21.25 6.34 9.22
C TRP A 196 21.61 4.99 8.61
N ASN A 197 20.63 4.09 8.62
CA ASN A 197 20.72 2.84 7.89
C ASN A 197 20.46 3.10 6.40
N TRP A 198 21.53 3.15 5.61
CA TRP A 198 21.48 3.46 4.17
C TRP A 198 20.55 2.54 3.37
N ARG A 199 20.45 1.26 3.73
CA ARG A 199 19.53 0.32 3.07
C ARG A 199 18.08 0.71 3.31
N LYS A 200 17.73 1.15 4.52
CA LYS A 200 16.38 1.60 4.88
C LYS A 200 16.08 2.98 4.29
N ILE A 201 17.03 3.91 4.35
CA ILE A 201 16.92 5.22 3.70
C ILE A 201 16.68 5.07 2.20
N SER A 202 17.33 4.13 1.51
CA SER A 202 17.09 3.89 0.07
C SER A 202 15.63 3.56 -0.28
N ASN A 203 14.81 3.10 0.66
CA ASN A 203 13.37 2.90 0.47
C ASN A 203 12.49 3.92 1.22
N ASN A 204 13.08 4.93 1.85
CA ASN A 204 12.34 5.93 2.62
C ASN A 204 11.70 6.94 1.66
N ARG A 205 10.40 7.19 1.81
CA ARG A 205 9.62 8.10 0.95
C ARG A 205 9.55 9.54 1.49
N GLY A 206 9.94 9.77 2.74
CA GLY A 206 9.94 11.10 3.36
C GLY A 206 11.19 11.91 3.04
N VAL A 207 12.27 11.25 2.62
CA VAL A 207 13.52 11.90 2.19
C VAL A 207 13.27 12.68 0.89
N PRO A 208 13.85 13.88 0.70
CA PRO A 208 13.47 14.80 -0.39
C PRO A 208 13.84 14.35 -1.81
N TRP A 209 14.67 13.32 -1.99
CA TRP A 209 15.09 12.72 -3.27
C TRP A 209 15.39 13.68 -4.43
N ASN A 210 15.87 14.89 -4.13
CA ASN A 210 16.26 15.83 -5.17
C ASN A 210 17.52 15.35 -5.91
N LYS A 211 17.73 15.83 -7.14
CA LYS A 211 18.82 15.36 -8.01
C LYS A 211 20.22 15.52 -7.40
N LEU A 212 20.44 16.56 -6.58
CA LEU A 212 21.73 16.79 -5.92
C LEU A 212 21.94 15.77 -4.82
N PHE A 213 20.95 15.62 -3.93
CA PHE A 213 20.95 14.65 -2.84
C PHE A 213 21.18 13.21 -3.34
N PHE A 214 20.44 12.78 -4.37
CA PHE A 214 20.60 11.45 -4.95
C PHE A 214 22.02 11.23 -5.50
N LYS A 215 22.63 12.25 -6.13
CA LYS A 215 23.98 12.17 -6.69
C LYS A 215 25.08 12.19 -5.62
N GLN A 216 24.93 13.02 -4.60
CA GLN A 216 25.90 13.16 -3.50
C GLN A 216 26.17 11.81 -2.83
N TYR A 217 25.11 11.01 -2.65
CA TYR A 217 25.17 9.72 -1.96
C TYR A 217 25.09 8.51 -2.88
N PHE A 218 25.38 8.70 -4.17
CA PHE A 218 25.23 7.66 -5.18
C PHE A 218 25.89 6.32 -4.83
N GLY A 219 27.07 6.37 -4.19
CA GLY A 219 27.82 5.18 -3.78
C GLY A 219 27.30 4.47 -2.53
N LYS A 220 26.40 5.10 -1.76
CA LYS A 220 25.84 4.55 -0.52
C LYS A 220 24.46 3.89 -0.72
N TRP A 221 23.79 4.18 -1.83
CA TRP A 221 22.44 3.68 -2.05
C TRP A 221 22.39 2.17 -2.31
N ASP A 222 21.41 1.53 -1.67
CA ASP A 222 21.00 0.17 -1.96
C ASP A 222 20.05 0.19 -3.17
N TRP A 223 20.54 -0.27 -4.33
CA TRP A 223 19.80 -0.22 -5.59
C TRP A 223 18.60 -1.15 -5.63
N GLN A 224 18.61 -2.24 -4.87
CA GLN A 224 17.42 -3.07 -4.72
C GLN A 224 16.33 -2.29 -3.99
N LYS A 225 16.67 -1.61 -2.90
CA LYS A 225 15.72 -0.80 -2.12
C LYS A 225 15.26 0.46 -2.84
N LEU A 226 16.13 1.11 -3.61
CA LEU A 226 15.71 2.19 -4.50
C LEU A 226 14.72 1.70 -5.56
N SER A 227 14.89 0.47 -6.07
CA SER A 227 13.96 -0.11 -7.06
C SER A 227 12.55 -0.33 -6.49
N GLU A 228 12.43 -0.56 -5.18
CA GLU A 228 11.16 -0.71 -4.45
C GLU A 228 10.50 0.65 -4.11
N ASN A 229 11.25 1.76 -4.21
CA ASN A 229 10.85 3.04 -3.64
C ASN A 229 9.97 3.87 -4.60
N PRO A 230 8.67 4.08 -4.32
CA PRO A 230 7.82 4.93 -5.15
C PRO A 230 7.99 6.43 -4.85
N GLY A 231 8.71 6.80 -3.79
CA GLY A 231 8.98 8.19 -3.43
C GLY A 231 10.10 8.85 -4.22
N LEU A 232 10.81 8.10 -5.07
CA LEU A 232 11.78 8.68 -5.98
C LEU A 232 11.07 9.52 -7.05
N HIS A 233 11.75 10.55 -7.54
CA HIS A 233 11.29 11.35 -8.68
C HIS A 233 11.50 10.58 -9.99
N TRP A 234 10.73 9.52 -10.19
CA TRP A 234 10.80 8.66 -11.35
C TRP A 234 10.49 9.43 -12.64
N SER A 235 11.26 9.13 -13.67
CA SER A 235 11.04 9.55 -15.05
C SER A 235 11.69 8.52 -15.95
N GLU A 236 11.22 8.38 -17.19
CA GLU A 236 11.87 7.45 -18.14
C GLU A 236 13.36 7.76 -18.29
N GLN A 237 13.76 9.03 -18.30
CA GLN A 237 15.16 9.45 -18.38
C GLN A 237 15.99 8.95 -17.18
N MET A 238 15.47 9.09 -15.96
CA MET A 238 16.13 8.62 -14.73
C MET A 238 16.18 7.08 -14.70
N PHE A 239 15.09 6.42 -15.10
CA PHE A 239 15.01 4.98 -15.21
C PHE A 239 16.06 4.44 -16.19
N GLU A 240 16.09 4.96 -17.42
CA GLU A 240 16.99 4.53 -18.49
C GLU A 240 18.47 4.80 -18.15
N ALA A 241 18.78 5.94 -17.53
CA ALA A 241 20.14 6.28 -17.13
C ALA A 241 20.78 5.25 -16.21
N TYR A 242 19.98 4.50 -15.44
CA TYR A 242 20.44 3.52 -14.47
C TYR A 242 19.83 2.13 -14.69
N ILE A 243 19.41 1.82 -15.92
CA ILE A 243 18.64 0.60 -16.24
C ILE A 243 19.32 -0.71 -15.82
N GLU A 244 20.66 -0.75 -15.86
CA GLU A 244 21.46 -1.92 -15.47
C GLU A 244 21.61 -2.09 -13.95
N LYS A 245 21.25 -1.07 -13.16
CA LYS A 245 21.32 -1.11 -11.69
C LYS A 245 19.99 -1.47 -11.05
N TRP A 246 18.88 -1.25 -11.75
CA TRP A 246 17.56 -1.53 -11.18
C TRP A 246 17.28 -3.03 -11.10
N HIS A 247 16.56 -3.41 -10.05
CA HIS A 247 16.12 -4.78 -9.83
C HIS A 247 14.71 -4.96 -10.39
N TRP A 248 14.58 -5.63 -11.52
CA TRP A 248 13.32 -5.76 -12.27
C TRP A 248 12.16 -6.37 -11.48
N SER A 249 12.40 -7.38 -10.63
CA SER A 249 11.36 -7.92 -9.75
C SER A 249 10.82 -6.84 -8.81
N LYS A 250 11.72 -6.08 -8.19
CA LYS A 250 11.36 -4.98 -7.27
C LYS A 250 10.71 -3.79 -7.94
N LEU A 251 11.12 -3.48 -9.17
CA LEU A 251 10.44 -2.49 -10.00
C LEU A 251 9.02 -2.93 -10.36
N SER A 252 8.77 -4.23 -10.53
CA SER A 252 7.44 -4.75 -10.85
C SER A 252 6.44 -4.53 -9.70
N GLU A 253 6.93 -4.53 -8.45
CA GLU A 253 6.16 -4.22 -7.25
C GLU A 253 5.98 -2.69 -7.04
N ASN A 254 6.70 -1.84 -7.77
CA ASN A 254 6.79 -0.40 -7.48
C ASN A 254 5.67 0.40 -8.19
N PRO A 255 4.74 1.05 -7.47
CA PRO A 255 3.67 1.83 -8.08
C PRO A 255 4.09 3.22 -8.56
N GLY A 256 5.27 3.72 -8.17
CA GLY A 256 5.73 5.07 -8.46
C GLY A 256 6.48 5.22 -9.79
N LEU A 257 6.68 4.14 -10.55
CA LEU A 257 7.30 4.21 -11.87
C LEU A 257 6.43 5.03 -12.85
N PRO A 258 7.01 5.54 -13.97
CA PRO A 258 6.25 6.32 -14.94
C PRO A 258 5.39 5.38 -15.81
N TRP A 259 4.44 4.70 -15.17
CA TRP A 259 3.60 3.69 -15.80
C TRP A 259 2.78 4.31 -16.93
N SER A 260 2.96 3.76 -18.12
CA SER A 260 2.12 3.96 -19.29
C SER A 260 2.00 2.63 -20.01
N TRP A 261 1.03 2.50 -20.92
CA TRP A 261 0.92 1.31 -21.75
C TRP A 261 2.21 1.05 -22.53
N GLU A 262 2.79 2.09 -23.13
CA GLU A 262 4.04 2.00 -23.89
C GLU A 262 5.20 1.58 -22.99
N PHE A 263 5.31 2.15 -21.79
CA PHE A 263 6.37 1.81 -20.83
C PHE A 263 6.26 0.35 -20.37
N LEU A 264 5.04 -0.11 -20.05
CA LEU A 264 4.76 -1.50 -19.67
C LEU A 264 5.16 -2.45 -20.80
N MET A 265 4.70 -2.19 -22.03
CA MET A 265 4.93 -3.06 -23.18
C MET A 265 6.37 -3.01 -23.70
N LYS A 266 7.06 -1.87 -23.62
CA LYS A 266 8.47 -1.72 -23.99
C LYS A 266 9.38 -2.72 -23.25
N TYR A 267 9.03 -3.06 -22.01
CA TYR A 267 9.77 -3.99 -21.17
C TYR A 267 8.95 -5.24 -20.79
N GLU A 268 7.95 -5.63 -21.59
CA GLU A 268 7.01 -6.76 -21.36
C GLU A 268 7.69 -8.03 -20.83
N LYS A 269 8.88 -8.36 -21.36
CA LYS A 269 9.63 -9.58 -21.02
C LYS A 269 10.47 -9.51 -19.75
N LYS A 270 10.66 -8.31 -19.19
CA LYS A 270 11.48 -8.10 -17.99
C LYS A 270 10.63 -7.98 -16.73
N TRP A 271 9.37 -7.61 -16.86
CA TRP A 271 8.46 -7.50 -15.72
C TRP A 271 8.09 -8.86 -15.15
N SER A 272 7.97 -8.90 -13.82
CA SER A 272 7.32 -9.99 -13.13
C SER A 272 5.81 -9.76 -13.16
N TRP A 273 5.11 -10.41 -14.10
CA TRP A 273 3.66 -10.30 -14.25
C TRP A 273 2.89 -10.73 -13.00
N ASN A 274 3.47 -11.62 -12.19
CA ASN A 274 2.87 -11.99 -10.91
C ASN A 274 2.89 -10.83 -9.92
N ASP A 275 3.97 -10.06 -9.86
CA ASP A 275 4.11 -8.93 -8.94
C ASP A 275 3.31 -7.70 -9.41
N LEU A 276 3.10 -7.56 -10.73
CA LEU A 276 2.28 -6.48 -11.28
C LEU A 276 0.78 -6.60 -10.93
N LYS A 277 0.30 -7.79 -10.55
CA LYS A 277 -1.12 -8.06 -10.21
C LYS A 277 -1.66 -7.14 -9.11
N THR A 278 -0.80 -6.71 -8.20
CA THR A 278 -1.16 -5.85 -7.06
C THR A 278 -0.59 -4.44 -7.18
N ASN A 279 0.02 -4.10 -8.33
CA ASN A 279 0.65 -2.81 -8.54
C ASN A 279 -0.41 -1.73 -8.83
N THR A 280 -0.67 -0.88 -7.85
CA THR A 280 -1.68 0.19 -7.95
C THR A 280 -1.34 1.23 -9.00
N GLY A 281 -0.05 1.52 -9.24
CA GLY A 281 0.37 2.48 -10.26
C GLY A 281 0.07 1.99 -11.67
N VAL A 282 0.24 0.69 -11.92
CA VAL A 282 -0.16 0.05 -13.18
C VAL A 282 -1.67 0.19 -13.38
N TYR A 283 -2.48 -0.14 -12.37
CA TYR A 283 -3.93 0.01 -12.46
C TYR A 283 -4.33 1.47 -12.72
N GLN A 284 -3.92 2.40 -11.87
CA GLN A 284 -4.33 3.81 -11.90
C GLN A 284 -3.92 4.50 -13.21
N HIS A 285 -2.70 4.27 -13.68
CA HIS A 285 -2.18 4.99 -14.84
C HIS A 285 -2.50 4.32 -16.18
N ILE A 286 -2.80 3.02 -16.21
CA ILE A 286 -3.00 2.28 -17.47
C ILE A 286 -4.45 1.80 -17.64
N PHE A 287 -5.07 1.26 -16.59
CA PHE A 287 -6.32 0.51 -16.71
C PHE A 287 -7.55 1.22 -16.14
N GLU A 288 -7.40 2.08 -15.13
CA GLU A 288 -8.51 2.73 -14.41
C GLU A 288 -9.49 3.45 -15.35
N ASN A 289 -8.98 4.18 -16.34
CA ASN A 289 -9.82 4.93 -17.29
C ASN A 289 -10.39 4.08 -18.45
N THR A 290 -9.90 2.84 -18.61
CA THR A 290 -10.31 1.94 -19.70
C THR A 290 -11.27 0.85 -19.21
N LEU A 291 -11.07 0.35 -17.99
CA LEU A 291 -11.94 -0.62 -17.36
C LEU A 291 -13.27 0.02 -16.99
N ASN A 292 -14.35 -0.63 -17.41
CA ASN A 292 -15.72 -0.31 -17.04
C ASN A 292 -16.49 -1.62 -16.85
N ASP A 293 -17.70 -1.54 -16.32
CA ASP A 293 -18.49 -2.72 -15.97
C ASP A 293 -18.67 -3.67 -17.17
N ASP A 294 -18.93 -3.16 -18.38
CA ASP A 294 -19.10 -3.99 -19.58
C ASP A 294 -17.82 -4.78 -19.93
N LEU A 295 -16.67 -4.11 -19.90
CA LEU A 295 -15.38 -4.74 -20.19
C LEU A 295 -14.97 -5.70 -19.08
N VAL A 296 -15.18 -5.35 -17.82
CA VAL A 296 -14.94 -6.23 -16.68
C VAL A 296 -15.82 -7.47 -16.77
N HIS A 297 -17.11 -7.32 -17.10
CA HIS A 297 -18.00 -8.46 -17.35
C HIS A 297 -17.50 -9.37 -18.46
N GLU A 298 -17.03 -8.80 -19.57
CA GLU A 298 -16.47 -9.58 -20.68
C GLU A 298 -15.20 -10.35 -20.27
N ILE A 299 -14.27 -9.68 -19.57
CA ILE A 299 -13.04 -10.29 -19.05
C ILE A 299 -13.38 -11.43 -18.08
N MET A 300 -14.27 -11.18 -17.10
CA MET A 300 -14.65 -12.18 -16.11
C MET A 300 -15.43 -13.34 -16.72
N ALA A 301 -16.26 -13.09 -17.74
CA ALA A 301 -16.95 -14.15 -18.48
C ALA A 301 -15.97 -15.03 -19.28
N LYS A 302 -14.98 -14.41 -19.95
CA LYS A 302 -13.90 -15.13 -20.64
C LYS A 302 -13.06 -15.95 -19.66
N TYR A 303 -12.71 -15.38 -18.51
CA TYR A 303 -11.95 -16.08 -17.49
C TYR A 303 -12.72 -17.27 -16.92
N LYS A 304 -14.01 -17.09 -16.61
CA LYS A 304 -14.90 -18.18 -16.21
C LYS A 304 -14.95 -19.28 -17.26
N ALA A 305 -15.03 -18.96 -18.54
CA ALA A 305 -14.98 -19.98 -19.59
C ALA A 305 -13.65 -20.75 -19.59
N LEU A 306 -12.52 -20.07 -19.35
CA LEU A 306 -11.19 -20.67 -19.29
C LEU A 306 -11.01 -21.62 -18.10
N THR A 307 -11.48 -21.23 -16.91
CA THR A 307 -11.25 -22.01 -15.68
C THR A 307 -12.26 -23.14 -15.48
N TYR A 308 -13.43 -23.08 -16.13
CA TYR A 308 -14.46 -24.13 -16.03
C TYR A 308 -14.41 -25.15 -17.19
N SER A 309 -13.57 -24.97 -18.22
CA SER A 309 -13.52 -25.88 -19.37
C SER A 309 -12.44 -26.98 -19.31
N VAL A 310 -11.93 -27.32 -18.12
CA VAL A 310 -10.97 -28.42 -17.96
C VAL A 310 -11.60 -29.50 -17.07
N ASP A 311 -12.23 -30.48 -17.73
CA ASP A 311 -12.49 -31.85 -17.27
C ASP A 311 -12.85 -32.09 -15.79
N ASP A 312 -14.01 -31.61 -15.33
CA ASP A 312 -14.70 -32.17 -14.15
C ASP A 312 -15.93 -32.99 -14.58
N TRP A 313 -15.67 -34.19 -15.10
CA TRP A 313 -16.63 -35.31 -15.24
C TRP A 313 -15.97 -36.61 -14.79
#